data_AF-A0A7G3UF20-F1
#
_entry.id   AF-A0A7G3UF20-F1
#
_cell.length_a   1.000
_cell.length_b   1.000
_cell.length_c   1.000
_cell.angle_alpha   90.00
_cell.angle_beta   90.00
_cell.angle_gamma   90.00
#
_symmetry.space_group_name_H-M   'P 1'
#
loop_
_entity.id
_entity.type
_entity.pdbx_description
1 polymer ?
#
loop_
_entity_poly.entity_id
_entity_poly.type
_entity_poly.pdbx_seq_one_letter_code
_entity_poly.pdbx_strand_id
1 'polypeptide(L)'
;MRTGIQRQRRPRPRTAAVAAVIAALVLGAAGTAVLTTGPVADRLWRGRPYPAADPDTAAERLQDRSRRVHADLRAAGLPASPPDPGDNTLRSTRCPVRAAVSTERTDRSAVGVRHIWAYGGMDGAAAREALRRAGEGLRADGWEAGFAYDDEAGGRGGVGARYEDPDTGDVVSLQWSLPAGLLRVDAESPCRTVPGGHPKATGKPVEWTPQAPFGP
;
A
#
# COMPACT_ATOMS: atom_id res chain seq x y z
N MET A 1 -23.20 -11.52 -93.30
CA MET A 1 -21.98 -11.88 -92.55
C MET A 1 -21.16 -10.63 -92.27
N ARG A 2 -21.12 -10.18 -91.01
CA ARG A 2 -20.23 -9.12 -90.50
C ARG A 2 -19.71 -9.60 -89.15
N THR A 3 -18.42 -9.88 -89.06
CA THR A 3 -17.76 -10.34 -87.83
C THR A 3 -16.81 -9.25 -87.37
N GLY A 4 -17.18 -8.55 -86.29
CA GLY A 4 -16.35 -7.55 -85.63
C GLY A 4 -15.47 -8.22 -84.57
N ILE A 5 -14.15 -8.04 -84.66
CA ILE A 5 -13.17 -8.55 -83.69
C ILE A 5 -13.01 -7.51 -82.57
N GLN A 6 -13.42 -7.87 -81.35
CA GLN A 6 -13.16 -7.10 -80.13
C GLN A 6 -11.67 -7.15 -79.76
N ARG A 7 -11.04 -5.97 -79.61
CA ARG A 7 -9.73 -5.83 -78.96
C ARG A 7 -9.89 -5.84 -77.44
N GLN A 8 -9.41 -6.89 -76.77
CA GLN A 8 -9.23 -6.90 -75.32
C GLN A 8 -8.00 -6.05 -74.93
N ARG A 9 -8.22 -5.00 -74.13
CA ARG A 9 -7.16 -4.27 -73.41
C ARG A 9 -6.77 -5.06 -72.16
N ARG A 10 -5.51 -5.50 -72.08
CA ARG A 10 -4.91 -6.06 -70.84
C ARG A 10 -4.62 -4.94 -69.81
N PRO A 11 -4.90 -5.11 -68.51
CA PRO A 11 -4.47 -4.18 -67.48
C PRO A 11 -2.98 -4.38 -67.10
N ARG A 12 -2.31 -3.29 -66.76
CA ARG A 12 -0.88 -3.22 -66.42
C ARG A 12 -0.60 -3.81 -65.01
N PRO A 13 0.43 -4.66 -64.82
CA PRO A 13 0.70 -5.37 -63.55
C PRO A 13 1.51 -4.59 -62.50
N ARG A 14 1.90 -3.34 -62.77
CA ARG A 14 2.86 -2.60 -61.91
C ARG A 14 2.22 -1.92 -60.69
N THR A 15 0.94 -1.60 -60.72
CA THR A 15 0.23 -0.93 -59.60
C THR A 15 -0.17 -1.88 -58.49
N ALA A 16 -0.48 -3.14 -58.83
CA ALA A 16 -0.85 -4.17 -57.85
C ALA A 16 0.33 -4.57 -56.94
N ALA A 17 1.54 -4.65 -57.50
CA ALA A 17 2.74 -4.99 -56.74
C ALA A 17 3.12 -3.89 -55.73
N VAL A 18 3.01 -2.62 -56.13
CA VAL A 18 3.29 -1.48 -55.23
C VAL A 18 2.25 -1.40 -54.10
N ALA A 19 0.98 -1.63 -54.41
CA ALA A 19 -0.08 -1.68 -53.39
C ALA A 19 0.13 -2.81 -52.36
N ALA A 20 0.61 -3.98 -52.80
CA ALA A 20 0.89 -5.11 -51.92
C ALA A 20 2.05 -4.85 -50.95
N VAL A 21 3.12 -4.19 -51.41
CA VAL A 21 4.27 -3.84 -50.55
C VAL A 21 3.90 -2.78 -49.52
N ILE A 22 3.11 -1.77 -49.91
CA ILE A 22 2.61 -0.76 -48.98
C ILE A 22 1.69 -1.39 -47.93
N ALA A 23 0.78 -2.28 -48.34
CA ALA A 23 -0.08 -3.00 -47.40
C ALA A 23 0.71 -3.86 -46.41
N ALA A 24 1.76 -4.56 -46.87
CA ALA A 24 2.62 -5.37 -46.00
C ALA A 24 3.41 -4.52 -44.98
N LEU A 25 3.91 -3.34 -45.39
CA LEU A 25 4.61 -2.42 -44.50
C LEU A 25 3.66 -1.80 -43.45
N VAL A 26 2.45 -1.41 -43.84
CA VAL A 26 1.44 -0.87 -42.93
C VAL A 26 0.97 -1.92 -41.93
N LEU A 27 0.74 -3.16 -42.38
CA LEU A 27 0.37 -4.29 -41.50
C LEU A 27 1.53 -4.68 -40.57
N GLY A 28 2.76 -4.66 -41.04
CA GLY A 28 3.96 -4.91 -40.22
C GLY A 28 4.13 -3.85 -39.12
N ALA A 29 4.03 -2.56 -39.49
CA ALA A 29 4.14 -1.45 -38.53
C ALA A 29 2.98 -1.45 -37.51
N ALA A 30 1.75 -1.70 -37.95
CA ALA A 30 0.59 -1.80 -37.06
C ALA A 30 0.69 -3.00 -36.10
N GLY A 31 1.15 -4.17 -36.59
CA GLY A 31 1.39 -5.35 -35.77
C GLY A 31 2.43 -5.11 -34.67
N THR A 32 3.54 -4.44 -35.01
CA THR A 32 4.58 -4.10 -34.03
C THR A 32 4.13 -3.07 -32.99
N ALA A 33 3.31 -2.10 -33.40
CA ALA A 33 2.75 -1.10 -32.49
C ALA A 33 1.81 -1.75 -31.46
N VAL A 34 0.91 -2.65 -31.88
CA VAL A 34 -0.01 -3.37 -30.98
C VAL A 34 0.73 -4.26 -29.98
N LEU A 35 1.78 -4.97 -30.41
CA LEU A 35 2.54 -5.88 -29.56
C LEU A 35 3.40 -5.17 -28.50
N THR A 36 3.87 -3.95 -28.81
CA THR A 36 4.75 -3.19 -27.89
C THR A 36 3.96 -2.24 -26.98
N THR A 37 2.86 -1.65 -27.47
CA THR A 37 2.04 -0.72 -26.69
C THR A 37 0.97 -1.43 -25.87
N GLY A 38 0.48 -2.59 -26.29
CA GLY A 38 -0.60 -3.32 -25.63
C GLY A 38 -0.33 -3.61 -24.15
N PRO A 39 0.78 -4.25 -23.77
CA PRO A 39 1.07 -4.58 -22.38
C PRO A 39 1.33 -3.33 -21.50
N VAL A 40 1.92 -2.29 -22.08
CA VAL A 40 2.22 -1.04 -21.36
C VAL A 40 0.95 -0.22 -21.14
N ALA A 41 0.12 -0.09 -22.18
CA ALA A 41 -1.20 0.53 -22.10
C ALA A 41 -2.11 -0.25 -21.15
N ASP A 42 -2.10 -1.59 -21.21
CA ASP A 42 -2.88 -2.46 -20.33
C ASP A 42 -2.45 -2.34 -18.86
N ARG A 43 -1.14 -2.23 -18.59
CA ARG A 43 -0.60 -2.01 -17.23
C ARG A 43 -0.87 -0.60 -16.72
N LEU A 44 -0.88 0.40 -17.59
CA LEU A 44 -1.32 1.76 -17.27
C LEU A 44 -2.83 1.82 -16.99
N TRP A 45 -3.63 1.07 -17.75
CA TRP A 45 -5.09 1.01 -17.59
C TRP A 45 -5.51 0.24 -16.33
N ARG A 46 -4.95 -0.96 -16.12
CA ARG A 46 -5.28 -1.84 -14.98
C ARG A 46 -4.50 -1.52 -13.70
N GLY A 47 -3.50 -0.64 -13.80
CA GLY A 47 -2.62 -0.32 -12.68
C GLY A 47 -1.53 -1.37 -12.45
N ARG A 48 -0.48 -0.98 -11.71
CA ARG A 48 0.53 -1.94 -11.27
C ARG A 48 -0.01 -2.75 -10.09
N PRO A 49 -0.01 -4.09 -10.14
CA PRO A 49 -0.43 -4.91 -9.02
C PRO A 49 0.49 -4.66 -7.82
N TYR A 50 -0.05 -4.87 -6.62
CA TYR A 50 0.78 -4.85 -5.42
C TYR A 50 1.80 -6.01 -5.47
N PRO A 51 3.00 -5.82 -4.90
CA PRO A 51 3.91 -6.94 -4.71
C PRO A 51 3.26 -7.97 -3.78
N ALA A 52 3.43 -9.25 -4.10
CA ALA A 52 2.87 -10.34 -3.31
C ALA A 52 3.66 -10.48 -1.99
N ALA A 53 2.94 -10.68 -0.88
CA ALA A 53 3.53 -11.03 0.40
C ALA A 53 2.48 -11.68 1.31
N ASP A 54 2.94 -12.52 2.23
CA ASP A 54 2.08 -13.15 3.23
C ASP A 54 1.66 -12.12 4.32
N PRO A 55 0.34 -11.88 4.51
CA PRO A 55 -0.14 -10.99 5.57
C PRO A 55 0.13 -11.54 6.99
N ASP A 56 0.28 -12.84 7.19
CA ASP A 56 0.67 -13.41 8.50
C ASP A 56 2.07 -12.95 8.91
N THR A 57 3.03 -13.01 7.99
CA THR A 57 4.39 -12.52 8.23
C THR A 57 4.41 -11.01 8.52
N ALA A 58 3.54 -10.23 7.87
CA ALA A 58 3.40 -8.80 8.18
C ALA A 58 2.82 -8.59 9.58
N ALA A 59 1.81 -9.36 9.98
CA ALA A 59 1.22 -9.28 11.31
C ALA A 59 2.23 -9.59 12.42
N GLU A 60 3.04 -10.64 12.26
CA GLU A 60 4.11 -11.00 13.19
C GLU A 60 5.16 -9.89 13.30
N ARG A 61 5.64 -9.38 12.16
CA ARG A 61 6.65 -8.32 12.12
C ARG A 61 6.16 -7.02 12.76
N LEU A 62 4.93 -6.60 12.48
CA LEU A 62 4.35 -5.41 13.08
C LEU A 62 4.15 -5.58 14.59
N GLN A 63 3.78 -6.78 15.04
CA GLN A 63 3.63 -7.06 16.46
C GLN A 63 4.99 -7.03 17.20
N ASP A 64 6.04 -7.58 16.59
CA ASP A 64 7.41 -7.45 17.11
C ASP A 64 7.85 -5.99 17.19
N ARG A 65 7.55 -5.19 16.16
CA ARG A 65 7.84 -3.76 16.16
C ARG A 65 7.07 -3.03 17.26
N SER A 66 5.78 -3.31 17.41
CA SER A 66 4.96 -2.78 18.49
C SER A 66 5.53 -3.14 19.86
N ARG A 67 5.99 -4.38 20.08
CA ARG A 67 6.62 -4.80 21.35
C ARG A 67 7.85 -3.96 21.70
N ARG A 68 8.70 -3.65 20.71
CA ARG A 68 9.90 -2.80 20.92
C ARG A 68 9.51 -1.37 21.26
N VAL A 69 8.60 -0.78 20.48
CA VAL A 69 8.07 0.57 20.74
C VAL A 69 7.41 0.65 22.11
N HIS A 70 6.67 -0.39 22.52
CA HIS A 70 6.10 -0.49 23.86
C HIS A 70 7.17 -0.54 24.95
N ALA A 71 8.24 -1.33 24.76
CA ALA A 71 9.36 -1.38 25.69
C ALA A 71 10.06 -0.01 25.85
N ASP A 72 10.27 0.72 24.75
CA ASP A 72 10.85 2.08 24.77
C ASP A 72 9.95 3.06 25.52
N LEU A 73 8.65 3.02 25.25
CA LEU A 73 7.65 3.83 25.95
C LEU A 73 7.57 3.46 27.44
N ARG A 74 7.67 2.17 27.79
CA ARG A 74 7.73 1.69 29.19
C ARG A 74 8.96 2.21 29.92
N ALA A 75 10.12 2.18 29.28
CA ALA A 75 11.33 2.80 29.83
C ALA A 75 11.20 4.32 30.02
N ALA A 76 10.26 4.96 29.32
CA ALA A 76 9.92 6.37 29.43
C ALA A 76 8.74 6.68 30.37
N GLY A 77 8.22 5.70 31.11
CA GLY A 77 7.18 5.91 32.12
C GLY A 77 5.75 5.59 31.65
N LEU A 78 5.58 4.84 30.56
CA LEU A 78 4.27 4.32 30.17
C LEU A 78 3.65 3.47 31.31
N PRO A 79 2.32 3.59 31.57
CA PRO A 79 1.66 2.87 32.66
C PRO A 79 1.87 1.36 32.62
N ALA A 80 1.92 0.74 33.80
CA ALA A 80 2.11 -0.70 33.95
C ALA A 80 0.93 -1.55 33.44
N SER A 81 -0.25 -0.94 33.31
CA SER A 81 -1.47 -1.55 32.80
C SER A 81 -1.35 -2.00 31.34
N PRO A 82 -2.18 -2.96 30.89
CA PRO A 82 -2.32 -3.23 29.47
C PRO A 82 -2.89 -2.01 28.73
N PRO A 83 -2.72 -1.94 27.41
CA PRO A 83 -3.38 -0.92 26.58
C PRO A 83 -4.90 -1.02 26.67
N ASP A 84 -5.59 0.06 26.33
CA ASP A 84 -7.06 0.11 26.33
C ASP A 84 -7.64 -0.96 25.39
N PRO A 85 -8.48 -1.89 25.87
CA PRO A 85 -8.96 -3.02 25.05
C PRO A 85 -9.71 -2.60 23.79
N GLY A 86 -10.41 -1.46 23.84
CA GLY A 86 -11.14 -0.90 22.69
C GLY A 86 -10.23 -0.31 21.61
N ASP A 87 -8.98 0.00 21.96
CA ASP A 87 -8.00 0.63 21.07
C ASP A 87 -6.81 -0.30 20.77
N ASN A 88 -6.92 -1.59 21.08
CA ASN A 88 -5.88 -2.59 20.84
C ASN A 88 -6.33 -3.61 19.78
N THR A 89 -5.91 -3.41 18.54
CA THR A 89 -6.37 -4.20 17.39
C THR A 89 -5.23 -4.55 16.45
N LEU A 90 -5.17 -5.81 16.00
CA LEU A 90 -4.28 -6.24 14.92
C LEU A 90 -5.12 -6.84 13.80
N ARG A 91 -5.21 -6.14 12.67
CA ARG A 91 -6.15 -6.50 11.59
C ARG A 91 -5.70 -6.07 10.21
N SER A 92 -6.29 -6.67 9.19
CA SER A 92 -6.02 -6.33 7.81
C SER A 92 -6.71 -5.02 7.43
N THR A 93 -6.07 -4.21 6.60
CA THR A 93 -6.63 -2.97 6.04
C THR A 93 -6.92 -3.14 4.56
N ARG A 94 -7.89 -2.36 4.08
CA ARG A 94 -8.30 -2.32 2.67
C ARG A 94 -7.28 -1.50 1.88
N CYS A 95 -6.87 -2.02 0.73
CA CYS A 95 -5.93 -1.35 -0.15
C CYS A 95 -6.64 -0.56 -1.25
N PRO A 96 -6.18 0.65 -1.60
CA PRO A 96 -6.77 1.39 -2.71
C PRO A 96 -6.50 0.67 -4.04
N VAL A 97 -7.45 0.77 -4.98
CA VAL A 97 -7.22 0.30 -6.35
C VAL A 97 -6.15 1.17 -7.03
N ARG A 98 -5.20 0.53 -7.72
CA ARG A 98 -4.13 1.22 -8.48
C ARG A 98 -4.44 1.39 -9.97
N ALA A 99 -5.61 0.96 -10.43
CA ALA A 99 -6.08 1.09 -11.81
C ALA A 99 -6.58 2.50 -12.11
N ALA A 100 -6.28 3.03 -13.30
CA ALA A 100 -6.75 4.34 -13.74
C ALA A 100 -8.27 4.37 -14.03
N VAL A 101 -8.82 3.21 -14.40
CA VAL A 101 -10.25 3.02 -14.71
C VAL A 101 -10.77 1.84 -13.90
N SER A 102 -11.18 2.11 -12.66
CA SER A 102 -11.94 1.17 -11.84
C SER A 102 -13.08 1.90 -11.17
N THR A 103 -14.25 1.24 -11.12
CA THR A 103 -15.39 1.69 -10.31
C THR A 103 -15.24 1.26 -8.84
N GLU A 104 -14.30 0.36 -8.55
CA GLU A 104 -14.00 -0.07 -7.19
C GLU A 104 -13.00 0.88 -6.51
N ARG A 105 -13.24 1.18 -5.23
CA ARG A 105 -12.29 1.96 -4.40
C ARG A 105 -11.23 1.10 -3.73
N THR A 106 -11.48 -0.20 -3.59
CA THR A 106 -10.62 -1.13 -2.85
C THR A 106 -10.21 -2.31 -3.72
N ASP A 107 -8.92 -2.62 -3.74
CA ASP A 107 -8.38 -3.82 -4.35
C ASP A 107 -8.65 -5.02 -3.42
N ARG A 108 -9.51 -5.95 -3.88
CA ARG A 108 -9.90 -7.13 -3.09
C ARG A 108 -8.79 -8.18 -3.00
N SER A 109 -7.80 -8.11 -3.87
CA SER A 109 -6.67 -9.04 -3.91
C SER A 109 -5.51 -8.61 -3.01
N ALA A 110 -5.54 -7.38 -2.49
CA ALA A 110 -4.48 -6.80 -1.69
C ALA A 110 -4.96 -6.35 -0.32
N VAL A 111 -4.10 -6.57 0.68
CA VAL A 111 -4.34 -6.13 2.06
C VAL A 111 -3.08 -5.47 2.61
N GLY A 112 -3.28 -4.46 3.46
CA GLY A 112 -2.27 -4.05 4.43
C GLY A 112 -2.57 -4.76 5.75
N VAL A 113 -1.65 -4.65 6.71
CA VAL A 113 -1.86 -5.08 8.09
C VAL A 113 -1.61 -3.88 8.99
N ARG A 114 -2.40 -3.74 10.04
CA ARG A 114 -2.32 -2.61 10.96
C ARG A 114 -2.48 -3.09 12.40
N HIS A 115 -1.54 -2.70 13.25
CA HIS A 115 -1.59 -2.86 14.70
C HIS A 115 -1.77 -1.49 15.35
N ILE A 116 -2.90 -1.29 16.02
CA ILE A 116 -3.14 -0.11 16.85
C ILE A 116 -3.17 -0.54 18.30
N TRP A 117 -2.58 0.26 19.17
CA TRP A 117 -2.77 0.18 20.63
C TRP A 117 -2.64 1.57 21.23
N ALA A 118 -3.35 1.82 22.34
CA ALA A 118 -3.36 3.14 22.97
C ALA A 118 -3.48 3.08 24.49
N TYR A 119 -3.13 4.19 25.12
CA TYR A 119 -3.24 4.46 26.54
C TYR A 119 -3.89 5.82 26.77
N GLY A 120 -5.00 5.87 27.50
CA GLY A 120 -5.61 7.12 27.96
C GLY A 120 -4.95 7.72 29.20
N GLY A 121 -5.23 9.01 29.44
CA GLY A 121 -4.91 9.69 30.69
C GLY A 121 -3.43 10.06 30.89
N MET A 122 -2.65 10.08 29.82
CA MET A 122 -1.23 10.42 29.89
C MET A 122 -1.03 11.94 29.90
N ASP A 123 -0.22 12.43 30.84
CA ASP A 123 0.21 13.82 30.88
C ASP A 123 1.01 14.21 29.62
N GLY A 124 0.84 15.44 29.14
CA GLY A 124 1.46 15.90 27.89
C GLY A 124 2.99 15.94 27.94
N ALA A 125 3.59 16.34 29.07
CA ALA A 125 5.05 16.37 29.20
C ALA A 125 5.62 14.95 29.24
N ALA A 126 4.97 14.05 30.00
CA ALA A 126 5.33 12.63 30.01
C ALA A 126 5.18 12.00 28.61
N ALA A 127 4.09 12.32 27.90
CA ALA A 127 3.83 11.79 26.56
C ALA A 127 4.88 12.28 25.56
N ARG A 128 5.23 13.57 25.57
CA ARG A 128 6.29 14.13 24.71
C ARG A 128 7.63 13.43 24.93
N GLU A 129 8.04 13.23 26.19
CA GLU A 129 9.28 12.54 26.51
C GLU A 129 9.24 11.06 26.05
N ALA A 130 8.12 10.38 26.25
CA ALA A 130 7.95 9.01 25.80
C ALA A 130 7.99 8.89 24.27
N LEU A 131 7.25 9.74 23.56
CA LEU A 131 7.26 9.82 22.10
C LEU A 131 8.66 10.14 21.55
N ARG A 132 9.41 11.03 22.21
CA ARG A 132 10.79 11.35 21.85
C ARG A 132 11.69 10.12 21.94
N ARG A 133 11.66 9.40 23.07
CA ARG A 133 12.50 8.20 23.26
C ARG A 133 12.14 7.07 22.31
N ALA A 134 10.84 6.80 22.11
CA ALA A 134 10.41 5.80 21.13
C ALA A 134 10.83 6.19 19.71
N GLY A 135 10.78 7.48 19.36
CA GLY A 135 11.31 8.00 18.12
C GLY A 135 12.83 7.85 17.98
N GLU A 136 13.59 7.98 19.07
CA GLU A 136 15.04 7.73 19.08
C GLU A 136 15.35 6.25 18.90
N GLY A 137 14.60 5.36 19.54
CA GLY A 137 14.70 3.90 19.34
C GLY A 137 14.45 3.51 17.88
N LEU A 138 13.39 4.04 17.27
CA LEU A 138 13.10 3.81 15.84
C LEU A 138 14.23 4.29 14.93
N ARG A 139 14.77 5.49 15.16
CA ARG A 139 15.91 6.00 14.38
C ARG A 139 17.18 5.18 14.58
N ALA A 140 17.45 4.72 15.80
CA ALA A 140 18.58 3.84 16.10
C ALA A 140 18.46 2.49 15.36
N ASP A 141 17.24 2.01 15.15
CA ASP A 141 16.90 0.84 14.35
C ASP A 141 16.88 1.11 12.83
N GLY A 142 17.27 2.31 12.38
CA GLY A 142 17.38 2.67 10.96
C GLY A 142 16.10 3.18 10.31
N TRP A 143 15.04 3.49 11.08
CA TRP A 143 13.80 4.04 10.54
C TRP A 143 13.96 5.51 10.18
N GLU A 144 13.39 5.89 9.03
CA GLU A 144 13.40 7.25 8.54
C GLU A 144 12.22 8.05 9.13
N ALA A 145 12.49 9.25 9.62
CA ALA A 145 11.44 10.14 10.10
C ALA A 145 10.77 10.85 8.91
N GLY A 146 9.46 10.68 8.76
CA GLY A 146 8.67 11.31 7.70
C GLY A 146 8.16 12.69 8.08
N PHE A 147 7.08 12.73 8.86
CA PHE A 147 6.42 13.97 9.27
C PHE A 147 6.24 14.01 10.79
N ALA A 148 6.45 15.18 11.38
CA ALA A 148 6.16 15.47 12.77
C ALA A 148 5.27 16.72 12.88
N TYR A 149 4.38 16.73 13.87
CA TYR A 149 3.52 17.88 14.15
C TYR A 149 3.41 18.09 15.66
N ASP A 150 3.15 19.34 16.03
CA ASP A 150 2.88 19.79 17.40
C ASP A 150 1.84 20.91 17.31
N ASP A 151 0.59 20.61 17.66
CA ASP A 151 -0.55 21.54 17.53
C ASP A 151 -1.29 21.74 18.87
N GLU A 152 -0.62 21.53 20.01
CA GLU A 152 -1.24 21.60 21.34
C GLU A 152 -1.90 22.95 21.65
N ALA A 153 -1.40 24.04 21.06
CA ALA A 153 -1.90 25.40 21.27
C ALA A 153 -3.40 25.59 20.90
N GLY A 154 -3.98 24.69 20.09
CA GLY A 154 -5.38 24.77 19.65
C GLY A 154 -6.42 24.12 20.58
N GLY A 155 -6.04 23.53 21.72
CA GLY A 155 -6.97 22.89 22.68
C GLY A 155 -7.66 21.60 22.20
N ARG A 156 -7.58 21.29 20.90
CA ARG A 156 -7.82 19.97 20.26
C ARG A 156 -6.54 19.35 19.73
N GLY A 157 -5.42 19.94 20.12
CA GLY A 157 -4.10 19.65 19.61
C GLY A 157 -3.54 18.32 20.05
N GLY A 158 -2.49 17.92 19.36
CA GLY A 158 -1.68 16.77 19.73
C GLY A 158 -0.27 16.94 19.18
N VAL A 159 0.61 16.07 19.63
CA VAL A 159 1.96 15.93 19.11
C VAL A 159 2.11 14.54 18.49
N GLY A 160 2.90 14.41 17.45
CA GLY A 160 3.15 13.11 16.87
C GLY A 160 4.21 13.11 15.80
N ALA A 161 4.66 11.92 15.45
CA ALA A 161 5.63 11.69 14.39
C ALA A 161 5.36 10.36 13.68
N ARG A 162 5.67 10.33 12.39
CA ARG A 162 5.61 9.15 11.53
C ARG A 162 7.03 8.70 11.17
N TYR A 163 7.27 7.40 11.26
CA TYR A 163 8.53 6.76 10.93
C TYR A 163 8.29 5.64 9.91
N GLU A 164 9.16 5.50 8.94
CA GLU A 164 9.08 4.47 7.89
C GLU A 164 10.34 3.62 7.87
N ASP A 165 10.16 2.31 7.74
CA ASP A 165 11.23 1.35 7.53
C ASP A 165 11.59 1.32 6.05
N PRO A 166 12.83 1.71 5.66
CA PRO A 166 13.22 1.79 4.26
C PRO A 166 13.28 0.40 3.57
N ASP A 167 13.45 -0.69 4.32
CA ASP A 167 13.58 -2.03 3.77
C ASP A 167 12.21 -2.66 3.49
N THR A 168 11.24 -2.45 4.38
CA THR A 168 9.93 -3.10 4.31
C THR A 168 8.82 -2.18 3.79
N GLY A 169 8.98 -0.86 3.97
CA GLY A 169 7.94 0.16 3.79
C GLY A 169 6.90 0.14 4.92
N ASP A 170 7.16 -0.58 6.02
CA ASP A 170 6.31 -0.52 7.21
C ASP A 170 6.41 0.86 7.85
N VAL A 171 5.35 1.28 8.52
CA VAL A 171 5.27 2.60 9.13
C VAL A 171 4.84 2.47 10.57
N VAL A 172 5.51 3.19 11.47
CA VAL A 172 5.06 3.44 12.83
C VAL A 172 4.69 4.91 12.97
N SER A 173 3.44 5.19 13.37
CA SER A 173 3.00 6.52 13.77
C SER A 173 2.83 6.55 15.29
N LEU A 174 3.46 7.53 15.92
CA LEU A 174 3.39 7.78 17.36
C LEU A 174 2.64 9.09 17.57
N GLN A 175 1.59 9.10 18.38
CA GLN A 175 0.73 10.26 18.60
C GLN A 175 0.33 10.39 20.06
N TRP A 176 0.25 11.61 20.54
CA TRP A 176 -0.47 11.98 21.76
C TRP A 176 -1.49 13.07 21.44
N SER A 177 -2.71 12.98 21.99
CA SER A 177 -3.78 13.94 21.70
C SER A 177 -4.66 14.29 22.91
N LEU A 178 -5.19 15.52 22.87
CA LEU A 178 -6.18 16.05 23.81
C LEU A 178 -7.62 15.79 23.35
N PRO A 179 -8.62 15.83 24.25
CA PRO A 179 -8.51 16.08 25.70
C PRO A 179 -8.24 14.82 26.54
N ALA A 180 -8.31 13.63 25.95
CA ALA A 180 -8.20 12.37 26.69
C ALA A 180 -6.77 12.02 27.15
N GLY A 181 -5.76 12.79 26.73
CA GLY A 181 -4.35 12.45 26.95
C GLY A 181 -4.02 11.09 26.31
N LEU A 182 -4.53 10.85 25.12
CA LEU A 182 -4.48 9.55 24.45
C LEU A 182 -3.13 9.40 23.76
N LEU A 183 -2.26 8.56 24.30
CA LEU A 183 -1.05 8.09 23.62
C LEU A 183 -1.44 6.91 22.72
N ARG A 184 -1.29 7.06 21.41
CA ARG A 184 -1.62 6.06 20.40
C ARG A 184 -0.39 5.69 19.59
N VAL A 185 -0.21 4.39 19.40
CA VAL A 185 0.75 3.82 18.46
C VAL A 185 0.01 3.10 17.35
N ASP A 186 0.46 3.33 16.13
CA ASP A 186 -0.15 2.78 14.93
C ASP A 186 0.94 2.26 13.99
N ALA A 187 1.11 0.95 13.96
CA ALA A 187 2.06 0.27 13.09
C ALA A 187 1.31 -0.32 11.88
N GLU A 188 1.73 0.01 10.67
CA GLU A 188 1.05 -0.38 9.43
C GLU A 188 2.06 -0.93 8.41
N SER A 189 1.69 -2.02 7.74
CA SER A 189 2.44 -2.55 6.60
C SER A 189 1.93 -1.94 5.30
N PRO A 190 2.78 -1.83 4.26
CA PRO A 190 2.30 -1.47 2.94
C PRO A 190 1.33 -2.53 2.42
N CYS A 191 0.48 -2.12 1.49
CA CYS A 191 -0.42 -3.02 0.78
C CYS A 191 0.34 -4.07 -0.04
N ARG A 192 -0.06 -5.33 0.09
CA ARG A 192 0.52 -6.48 -0.61
C ARG A 192 -0.57 -7.39 -1.15
N THR A 193 -0.33 -7.99 -2.32
CA THR A 193 -1.27 -8.98 -2.89
C THR A 193 -1.17 -10.27 -2.07
N VAL A 194 -2.32 -10.81 -1.67
CA VAL A 194 -2.40 -12.05 -0.88
C VAL A 194 -2.10 -13.24 -1.82
N PRO A 195 -1.16 -14.14 -1.46
CA PRO A 195 -0.86 -15.33 -2.26
C PRO A 195 -2.09 -16.22 -2.48
N GLY A 196 -2.18 -16.82 -3.68
CA GLY A 196 -3.25 -17.77 -4.01
C GLY A 196 -3.24 -18.98 -3.07
N GLY A 197 -4.42 -19.42 -2.63
CA GLY A 197 -4.57 -20.54 -1.68
C GLY A 197 -4.47 -20.14 -0.21
N HIS A 198 -4.08 -18.90 0.09
CA HIS A 198 -4.21 -18.38 1.45
C HIS A 198 -5.70 -18.30 1.81
N PRO A 199 -6.14 -18.81 2.98
CA PRO A 199 -7.52 -18.66 3.46
C PRO A 199 -8.07 -17.21 3.42
N LYS A 200 -7.16 -16.23 3.36
CA LYS A 200 -7.39 -14.78 3.42
C LYS A 200 -7.58 -14.12 2.04
N ALA A 201 -7.50 -14.87 0.94
CA ALA A 201 -7.74 -14.36 -0.42
C ALA A 201 -9.22 -14.01 -0.72
N THR A 202 -10.12 -14.11 0.28
CA THR A 202 -11.57 -13.95 0.11
C THR A 202 -12.09 -12.52 0.30
N GLY A 203 -11.19 -11.54 0.49
CA GLY A 203 -11.54 -10.11 0.61
C GLY A 203 -12.24 -9.71 1.90
N LYS A 204 -12.37 -10.62 2.87
CA LYS A 204 -12.89 -10.31 4.22
C LYS A 204 -11.77 -9.75 5.10
N PRO A 205 -12.06 -8.78 6.00
CA PRO A 205 -11.11 -8.37 7.02
C PRO A 205 -10.69 -9.57 7.86
N VAL A 206 -9.39 -9.64 8.11
CA VAL A 206 -8.76 -10.64 8.97
C VAL A 206 -8.31 -9.95 10.24
N GLU A 207 -8.54 -10.61 11.37
CA GLU A 207 -8.07 -10.16 12.66
C GLU A 207 -7.12 -11.22 13.20
N TRP A 208 -6.05 -10.74 13.83
CA TRP A 208 -5.11 -11.55 14.58
C TRP A 208 -5.22 -11.16 16.05
N THR A 209 -4.92 -12.10 16.93
CA THR A 209 -4.86 -11.83 18.36
C THR A 209 -3.57 -11.06 18.68
N PRO A 210 -3.65 -9.84 19.24
CA PRO A 210 -2.48 -9.17 19.79
C PRO A 210 -1.87 -10.04 20.90
N GLN A 211 -0.58 -10.34 20.80
CA GLN A 211 0.13 -11.10 21.84
C GLN A 211 0.66 -10.16 22.93
N ALA A 212 1.10 -10.74 24.06
CA ALA A 212 1.74 -9.99 25.14
C ALA A 212 2.82 -9.00 24.61
N PRO A 213 2.89 -7.77 25.15
CA PRO A 213 2.16 -7.24 26.31
C PRO A 213 0.75 -6.69 25.97
N PHE A 214 0.26 -6.94 24.75
CA PHE A 214 -1.03 -6.47 24.25
C PHE A 214 -2.14 -7.52 24.37
N GLY A 215 -1.86 -8.68 24.97
CA GLY A 215 -2.92 -9.65 25.24
C GLY A 215 -3.94 -9.12 26.26
N PRO A 216 -5.17 -9.65 26.27
CA PRO A 216 -6.14 -9.36 27.33
C PRO A 216 -5.62 -9.77 28.72
#